data_AF-A0A524H4V5-F1
#
_entry.id   AF-A0A524H4V5-F1
#
_cell.length_a   1.000
_cell.length_b   1.000
_cell.length_c   1.000
_cell.angle_alpha   90.00
_cell.angle_beta   90.00
_cell.angle_gamma   90.00
#
_symmetry.space_group_name_H-M   'P 1'
#
loop_
_entity.id
_entity.type
_entity.pdbx_description
1 polymer ?
#
loop_
_entity_poly.entity_id
_entity_poly.type
_entity_poly.pdbx_seq_one_letter_code
_entity_poly.pdbx_strand_id
1 'polypeptide(L)'
;MFLMFIGLFALILINVPIAIALAVVAVVAMFLTQGADILPNVALVMFDGATKFSLLAIPLFIIAGAIMNTGGVSRRLIAFASALVGFVKGGLAMVAIATSMFFAEMSGSAVADV
;
A
#
# COMPACT_ATOMS: atom_id res chain seq x y z
N MET A 1 26.20 7.80 -11.25
CA MET A 1 25.76 7.12 -10.01
C MET A 1 25.94 8.00 -8.77
N PHE A 2 27.14 8.46 -8.39
CA PHE A 2 27.34 9.37 -7.24
C PHE A 2 26.52 10.68 -7.31
N LEU A 3 26.37 11.26 -8.51
CA LEU A 3 25.60 12.48 -8.75
C LEU A 3 24.10 12.33 -8.39
N MET A 4 23.54 11.11 -8.53
CA MET A 4 22.16 10.80 -8.16
C MET A 4 21.99 10.77 -6.64
N PHE A 5 22.93 10.13 -5.92
CA PHE A 5 22.90 10.09 -4.46
C PHE A 5 23.04 11.49 -3.86
N ILE A 6 23.98 12.30 -4.37
CA ILE A 6 24.17 13.68 -3.93
C ILE A 6 22.90 14.51 -4.17
N GLY A 7 22.30 14.39 -5.36
CA GLY A 7 21.03 15.06 -5.68
C GLY A 7 19.90 14.65 -4.75
N LEU A 8 19.73 13.35 -4.49
CA LEU A 8 18.69 12.82 -3.62
C LEU A 8 18.82 13.37 -2.19
N PHE A 9 20.02 13.29 -1.61
CA PHE A 9 20.25 13.81 -0.25
C PHE A 9 20.08 15.32 -0.18
N ALA A 10 20.50 16.07 -1.20
CA ALA A 10 20.29 17.52 -1.25
C ALA A 10 18.78 17.88 -1.26
N LEU A 11 17.96 17.19 -2.06
CA LEU A 11 16.51 17.43 -2.12
C LEU A 11 15.81 17.05 -0.80
N ILE A 12 16.21 15.93 -0.18
CA ILE A 12 15.67 15.51 1.12
C ILE A 12 16.00 16.53 2.22
N LEU A 13 17.22 17.09 2.23
CA LEU A 13 17.64 18.10 3.21
C LEU A 13 16.82 19.40 3.11
N ILE A 14 16.26 19.71 1.95
CA ILE A 14 15.38 20.86 1.71
C ILE A 14 13.90 20.50 2.02
N ASN A 15 13.63 19.37 2.68
CA ASN A 15 12.29 18.87 3.02
C ASN A 15 11.40 18.57 1.80
N VAL A 16 11.99 18.26 0.64
CA VAL A 16 11.21 17.77 -0.50
C VAL A 16 10.66 16.37 -0.20
N PRO A 17 9.38 16.07 -0.48
CA PRO A 17 8.82 14.73 -0.32
C PRO A 17 9.66 13.69 -1.07
N ILE A 18 9.98 12.58 -0.39
CA ILE A 18 10.92 11.55 -0.89
C ILE A 18 10.51 11.04 -2.27
N ALA A 19 9.22 10.83 -2.52
CA ALA A 19 8.70 10.39 -3.81
C ALA A 19 9.04 11.37 -4.95
N ILE A 20 8.92 12.66 -4.69
CA ILE A 20 9.24 13.72 -5.66
C ILE A 20 10.76 13.79 -5.86
N ALA A 21 11.54 13.68 -4.79
CA ALA A 21 12.99 13.69 -4.87
C ALA A 21 13.53 12.53 -5.72
N LEU A 22 13.01 11.31 -5.53
CA LEU A 22 13.35 10.14 -6.34
C LEU A 22 12.96 10.32 -7.80
N ALA A 23 11.76 10.83 -8.08
CA ALA A 23 11.29 11.07 -9.44
C ALA A 23 12.19 12.06 -10.18
N VAL A 24 12.51 13.20 -9.57
CA VAL A 24 13.36 14.24 -10.17
C VAL A 24 14.77 13.70 -10.43
N VAL A 25 15.37 13.03 -9.45
CA VAL A 25 16.72 12.46 -9.59
C VAL A 25 16.77 11.38 -10.68
N ALA A 26 15.74 10.53 -10.77
CA ALA A 26 15.65 9.50 -11.81
C ALA A 26 15.52 10.10 -13.21
N VAL A 27 14.62 11.07 -13.41
CA VAL A 27 14.42 11.72 -14.71
C VAL A 27 15.67 12.48 -15.16
N VAL A 28 16.30 13.23 -14.24
CA VAL A 28 17.54 13.96 -14.53
C VAL A 28 18.68 12.99 -14.88
N ALA A 29 18.78 11.85 -14.18
CA ALA A 29 19.79 10.85 -14.50
C ALA A 29 19.56 10.17 -15.85
N MET A 30 18.32 9.85 -16.19
CA MET A 30 17.97 9.29 -17.51
C MET A 30 18.33 10.28 -18.63
N PHE A 31 18.00 11.56 -18.45
CA PHE A 31 18.35 12.60 -19.41
C PHE A 31 19.86 12.75 -19.61
N LEU A 32 20.63 12.77 -18.52
CA LEU A 32 22.09 12.94 -18.58
C LEU A 32 22.85 11.72 -19.11
N THR A 33 22.29 10.51 -19.00
CA THR A 33 22.97 9.27 -19.41
C THR A 33 22.55 8.79 -20.79
N GLN A 34 21.30 9.02 -21.18
CA GLN A 34 20.70 8.45 -22.39
C GLN A 34 20.11 9.51 -23.33
N GLY A 35 20.14 10.81 -22.96
CA GLY A 35 19.67 11.91 -23.80
C GLY A 35 18.17 12.15 -23.73
N ALA A 36 17.67 13.02 -24.63
CA ALA A 36 16.26 13.42 -24.65
C ALA A 36 15.31 12.31 -25.12
N ASP A 37 15.81 11.38 -25.94
CA ASP A 37 14.99 10.37 -26.61
C ASP A 37 14.39 9.33 -25.66
N ILE A 38 14.93 9.19 -24.44
CA ILE A 38 14.41 8.27 -23.43
C ILE A 38 13.30 8.86 -22.55
N LEU A 39 13.04 10.17 -22.60
CA LEU A 39 12.02 10.82 -21.77
C LEU A 39 10.61 10.20 -21.91
N PRO A 40 10.16 9.76 -23.10
CA PRO A 40 8.87 9.08 -23.23
C PRO A 40 8.78 7.79 -22.39
N ASN A 41 9.91 7.14 -22.09
CA ASN A 41 9.94 5.93 -21.26
C ASN A 41 9.53 6.21 -19.80
N VAL A 42 9.70 7.45 -19.31
CA VAL A 42 9.24 7.84 -17.98
C VAL A 42 7.73 7.65 -17.86
N ALA A 43 6.96 8.07 -18.88
CA ALA A 43 5.51 7.90 -18.91
C ALA A 43 5.10 6.43 -18.96
N LEU A 44 5.81 5.60 -19.73
CA LEU A 44 5.57 4.15 -19.80
C LEU A 44 5.82 3.46 -18.45
N VAL A 45 6.94 3.77 -17.79
CA VAL A 45 7.28 3.20 -16.48
C VAL A 45 6.30 3.65 -15.41
N MET A 46 5.89 4.93 -15.43
CA MET A 46 4.86 5.44 -14.51
C MET A 46 3.50 4.76 -14.74
N PHE A 47 3.12 4.54 -15.99
CA PHE A 47 1.89 3.84 -16.34
C PHE A 47 1.92 2.38 -15.88
N ASP A 48 3.00 1.64 -16.13
CA ASP A 48 3.17 0.26 -15.65
C ASP A 48 3.18 0.16 -14.11
N GLY A 49 3.71 1.18 -13.44
CA GLY A 49 3.63 1.30 -11.99
C GLY A 49 2.19 1.54 -11.48
N ALA A 50 1.40 2.32 -12.21
CA ALA A 50 0.01 2.62 -11.85
C ALA A 50 -0.95 1.46 -12.13
N THR A 51 -0.63 0.58 -13.09
CA THR A 51 -1.44 -0.59 -13.44
C THR A 51 -1.07 -1.85 -12.64
N LYS A 52 -0.20 -1.74 -11.62
CA LYS A 52 0.14 -2.87 -10.75
C LYS A 52 -1.10 -3.45 -10.08
N PHE A 53 -1.18 -4.78 -10.08
CA PHE A 53 -2.28 -5.55 -9.48
C PHE A 53 -2.54 -5.17 -8.01
N SER A 54 -1.49 -4.82 -7.26
CA SER A 54 -1.61 -4.38 -5.87
C SER A 54 -2.42 -3.09 -5.69
N LEU A 55 -2.38 -2.17 -6.66
CA LEU A 55 -3.20 -0.95 -6.62
C LEU A 55 -4.68 -1.24 -6.89
N LEU A 56 -4.99 -2.28 -7.68
CA LEU A 56 -6.35 -2.77 -7.87
C LEU A 56 -6.89 -3.47 -6.62
N ALA A 57 -6.03 -3.98 -5.74
CA ALA A 57 -6.45 -4.61 -4.49
C ALA A 57 -7.18 -3.62 -3.57
N ILE A 58 -6.75 -2.35 -3.51
CA ILE A 58 -7.35 -1.31 -2.65
C ILE A 58 -8.86 -1.13 -2.92
N PRO A 59 -9.32 -0.79 -4.15
CA PRO A 59 -10.76 -0.61 -4.41
C PRO A 59 -11.55 -1.92 -4.24
N LEU A 60 -10.96 -3.07 -4.61
CA LEU A 60 -11.63 -4.37 -4.45
C LEU A 60 -11.82 -4.72 -2.97
N PHE A 61 -10.87 -4.41 -2.09
CA PHE A 61 -11.02 -4.61 -0.64
C PHE A 61 -12.04 -3.67 -0.02
N ILE A 62 -12.13 -2.42 -0.49
CA ILE A 62 -13.17 -1.49 -0.05
C ILE A 62 -14.56 -2.06 -0.41
N ILE A 63 -14.74 -2.59 -1.62
CA ILE A 63 -15.99 -3.21 -2.06
C ILE A 63 -16.29 -4.47 -1.24
N ALA A 64 -15.32 -5.36 -1.06
CA ALA A 64 -15.48 -6.57 -0.25
C ALA A 64 -15.87 -6.22 1.20
N GLY A 65 -15.23 -5.21 1.80
CA GLY A 65 -15.59 -4.68 3.11
C GLY A 65 -17.02 -4.15 3.18
N ALA A 66 -17.46 -3.42 2.15
CA ALA A 66 -18.83 -2.93 2.06
C ALA A 66 -19.85 -4.09 1.96
N ILE A 67 -19.56 -5.13 1.16
CA ILE A 67 -20.39 -6.33 1.04
C ILE A 67 -20.46 -7.10 2.37
N MET A 68 -19.34 -7.27 3.07
CA MET A 68 -19.31 -7.95 4.38
C MET A 68 -20.13 -7.20 5.43
N ASN A 69 -20.10 -5.86 5.39
CA ASN A 69 -20.85 -5.02 6.30
C ASN A 69 -22.37 -5.09 6.00
N THR A 70 -22.77 -4.96 4.74
CA THR A 70 -24.20 -5.02 4.34
C THR A 70 -24.78 -6.42 4.46
N GLY A 71 -23.99 -7.47 4.17
CA GLY A 71 -24.37 -8.87 4.32
C GLY A 71 -24.40 -9.38 5.77
N GLY A 72 -24.03 -8.55 6.75
CA GLY A 72 -24.02 -8.92 8.17
C GLY A 72 -22.90 -9.89 8.58
N VAL A 73 -21.97 -10.21 7.67
CA VAL A 73 -20.81 -11.08 7.93
C VAL A 73 -19.93 -10.46 9.01
N SER A 74 -19.68 -9.16 8.94
CA SER A 74 -18.90 -8.43 9.95
C SER A 74 -19.45 -8.61 11.36
N ARG A 75 -20.79 -8.55 11.51
CA ARG A 75 -21.46 -8.69 12.79
C ARG A 75 -21.39 -10.11 13.34
N ARG A 76 -21.51 -11.11 12.46
CA ARG A 76 -21.34 -12.54 12.80
C ARG A 76 -19.91 -12.85 13.22
N LEU A 77 -18.92 -12.26 12.55
CA LEU A 77 -17.50 -12.43 12.86
C LEU A 77 -17.15 -11.85 14.24
N ILE A 78 -17.65 -10.64 14.54
CA ILE A 78 -17.49 -10.02 15.87
C ILE A 78 -18.13 -10.89 16.96
N ALA A 79 -19.33 -11.43 16.72
CA ALA A 79 -20.00 -12.31 17.67
C ALA A 79 -19.20 -13.60 17.90
N PHE A 80 -18.62 -14.17 16.84
CA PHE A 80 -17.74 -15.34 16.92
C PHE A 80 -16.46 -15.04 17.71
N ALA A 81 -15.75 -13.95 17.41
CA ALA A 81 -14.57 -13.53 18.17
C ALA A 81 -14.91 -13.25 19.64
N SER A 82 -16.06 -12.64 19.92
CA SER A 82 -16.57 -12.43 21.28
C SER A 82 -16.83 -13.74 22.03
N ALA A 83 -17.38 -14.75 21.36
CA ALA A 83 -17.57 -16.06 21.96
C ALA A 83 -16.25 -16.77 22.30
N LEU A 84 -15.18 -16.52 21.52
CA LEU A 84 -13.87 -17.15 21.72
C LEU A 84 -13.02 -16.49 22.83
N VAL A 85 -13.02 -15.16 22.93
CA VAL A 85 -12.09 -14.43 23.81
C VAL A 85 -12.75 -13.35 24.67
N GLY A 86 -14.05 -13.11 24.51
CA GLY A 86 -14.77 -12.03 25.19
C GLY A 86 -14.92 -12.22 26.71
N PHE A 87 -14.78 -13.45 27.22
CA PHE A 87 -14.86 -13.75 28.66
C PHE A 87 -13.60 -13.37 29.44
N VAL A 88 -12.49 -13.03 28.77
CA VAL A 88 -11.23 -12.66 29.41
C VAL A 88 -11.28 -11.20 29.88
N LYS A 89 -10.58 -10.87 30.98
CA LYS A 89 -10.44 -9.47 31.45
C LYS A 89 -9.71 -8.64 30.38
N GLY A 90 -10.36 -7.58 29.89
CA GLY A 90 -9.90 -6.85 28.69
C GLY A 90 -10.43 -7.42 27.37
N GLY A 91 -11.40 -8.34 27.42
CA GLY A 91 -11.92 -9.10 26.28
C GLY A 91 -12.36 -8.26 25.09
N LEU A 92 -12.87 -7.04 25.29
CA LEU A 92 -13.25 -6.16 24.18
C LEU A 92 -12.05 -5.83 23.26
N ALA A 93 -10.87 -5.58 23.83
CA ALA A 93 -9.66 -5.32 23.05
C ALA A 93 -9.20 -6.59 22.30
N MET A 94 -9.29 -7.75 22.96
CA MET A 94 -8.97 -9.04 22.36
C MET A 94 -9.93 -9.39 21.20
N VAL A 95 -11.22 -9.10 21.36
CA VAL A 95 -12.24 -9.26 20.31
C VAL A 95 -11.95 -8.35 19.13
N ALA A 96 -11.56 -7.09 19.37
CA ALA A 96 -11.19 -6.17 18.30
C ALA A 96 -9.97 -6.69 17.53
N ILE A 97 -8.91 -7.10 18.22
CA ILE A 97 -7.70 -7.65 17.61
C ILE A 97 -8.01 -8.94 16.82
N ALA A 98 -8.76 -9.87 17.41
CA ALA A 98 -9.14 -11.12 16.74
C ALA A 98 -10.00 -10.88 15.50
N THR A 99 -10.98 -9.98 15.59
CA THR A 99 -11.83 -9.58 14.46
C THR A 99 -10.98 -8.93 13.35
N SER A 100 -10.04 -8.05 13.70
CA SER A 100 -9.11 -7.43 12.75
C SER A 100 -8.18 -8.45 12.09
N MET A 101 -7.69 -9.46 12.83
CA MET A 101 -6.89 -10.56 12.26
C MET A 101 -7.70 -11.36 11.23
N PHE A 102 -8.95 -11.74 11.54
CA PHE A 102 -9.79 -12.44 10.59
C PHE A 102 -10.10 -11.60 9.34
N PHE A 103 -10.32 -10.28 9.49
CA PHE A 103 -10.47 -9.40 8.33
C PHE A 103 -9.19 -9.28 7.51
N ALA A 104 -8.02 -9.22 8.15
CA ALA A 104 -6.73 -9.17 7.47
C ALA A 104 -6.46 -10.45 6.66
N GLU A 105 -6.80 -11.63 7.21
CA GLU A 105 -6.67 -12.91 6.48
C GLU A 105 -7.73 -13.10 5.39
N MET A 106 -8.98 -12.68 5.61
CA MET A 106 -10.02 -12.73 4.56
C MET A 106 -9.74 -11.76 3.41
N SER A 107 -9.05 -10.65 3.70
CA SER A 107 -8.47 -9.79 2.67
C SER A 107 -7.36 -10.51 1.88
N GLY A 108 -6.91 -11.69 2.32
CA GLY A 108 -6.21 -12.66 1.47
C GLY A 108 -4.98 -12.12 0.77
N SER A 109 -4.20 -11.23 1.37
CA SER A 109 -3.06 -10.64 0.68
C SER A 109 -1.71 -11.21 1.12
N ALA A 110 -1.58 -12.53 0.99
CA ALA A 110 -0.29 -13.12 0.60
C ALA A 110 0.09 -12.74 -0.86
N VAL A 111 -0.86 -12.15 -1.63
CA VAL A 111 -0.66 -11.68 -3.02
C VAL A 111 -0.09 -10.25 -3.11
N ALA A 112 0.14 -9.57 -1.97
CA ALA A 112 0.97 -8.36 -1.88
C ALA A 112 2.41 -8.66 -1.41
N ASP A 113 2.72 -9.93 -1.15
CA ASP A 113 4.02 -10.41 -0.68
C ASP A 113 4.92 -10.90 -1.84
N VAL A 114 4.60 -10.49 -3.09
CA VAL A 114 5.43 -10.69 -4.30
C VAL A 114 5.80 -9.36 -4.94
#